data_AF-A0A9W6Y5D4-F1
#
_entry.id   AF-A0A9W6Y5D4-F1
#
_cell.length_a   1.000
_cell.length_b   1.000
_cell.length_c   1.000
_cell.angle_alpha   90.00
_cell.angle_beta   90.00
_cell.angle_gamma   90.00
#
_symmetry.space_group_name_H-M   'P 1'
#
loop_
_entity.id
_entity.type
_entity.pdbx_description
1 polymer ?
#
loop_
_entity_poly.entity_id
_entity_poly.type
_entity_poly.pdbx_seq_one_letter_code
_entity_poly.pdbx_strand_id
1 'polypeptide(L)'
;MIETLTRNYADIAVLKMLESARKVESSNGLATRLQKQQLDVWKQMGLDSDDVFRLLNLNDGVDNIFSNPVYRIWTKYLDDFNANNPTKKTTVFDTLRSHFSDNVMSQLLIAAQKNPSTEKIASKIQAQQLKVWLDRKELPDRVFKLLQVDKGLDNLLTNPQLSVWFKYATNYKLENPFTTQATMIGTFTTHYGDKAVLKMLREAKKVPRTKKLATDLEAALINKLRLIRDSNKAT
;
A
#
# COMPACT_ATOMS: atom_id res chain seq x y z
N MET A 1 -22.51 -10.60 29.09
CA MET A 1 -21.23 -10.17 29.70
C MET A 1 -20.43 -9.29 28.74
N ILE A 2 -20.13 -9.76 27.52
CA ILE A 2 -19.35 -8.96 26.57
C ILE A 2 -20.02 -7.60 26.24
N GLU A 3 -21.33 -7.57 25.98
CA GLU A 3 -22.08 -6.34 25.72
C GLU A 3 -22.06 -5.36 26.91
N THR A 4 -22.05 -5.88 28.13
CA THR A 4 -21.91 -5.06 29.35
C THR A 4 -20.51 -4.44 29.42
N LEU A 5 -19.46 -5.18 29.05
CA LEU A 5 -18.10 -4.65 29.01
C LEU A 5 -17.96 -3.59 27.93
N THR A 6 -18.45 -3.83 26.72
CA THR A 6 -18.32 -2.87 25.61
C THR A 6 -19.10 -1.59 25.86
N ARG A 7 -20.27 -1.68 26.51
CA ARG A 7 -21.05 -0.50 26.94
C ARG A 7 -20.31 0.38 27.95
N ASN A 8 -19.49 -0.21 28.83
CA ASN A 8 -18.79 0.53 29.89
C ASN A 8 -17.38 0.97 29.51
N TYR A 9 -16.70 0.26 28.61
CA TYR A 9 -15.27 0.47 28.32
C TYR A 9 -14.96 0.75 26.85
N ALA A 10 -15.96 0.78 25.97
CA ALA A 10 -15.84 0.85 24.51
C ALA A 10 -15.22 -0.41 23.86
N ASP A 11 -15.68 -0.73 22.64
CA ASP A 11 -15.35 -1.97 21.93
C ASP A 11 -13.84 -2.18 21.78
N ILE A 12 -13.11 -1.17 21.30
CA ILE A 12 -11.67 -1.28 21.03
C ILE A 12 -10.87 -1.53 22.31
N ALA A 13 -11.22 -0.91 23.44
CA ALA A 13 -10.50 -1.10 24.68
C ALA A 13 -10.75 -2.51 25.26
N VAL A 14 -12.01 -2.97 25.22
CA VAL A 14 -12.37 -4.34 25.63
C VAL A 14 -11.62 -5.36 24.78
N LEU A 15 -11.56 -5.18 23.46
CA LEU A 15 -10.83 -6.10 22.58
C LEU A 15 -9.33 -6.15 22.87
N LYS A 16 -8.69 -5.01 23.12
CA LYS A 16 -7.28 -4.96 23.52
C LYS A 16 -7.05 -5.64 24.87
N MET A 17 -7.95 -5.45 25.83
CA MET A 17 -7.93 -6.12 27.13
C MET A 17 -8.07 -7.64 26.98
N LEU A 18 -9.00 -8.11 26.14
CA LEU A 18 -9.19 -9.54 25.87
C LEU A 18 -7.96 -10.15 25.18
N GLU A 19 -7.35 -9.46 24.21
CA GLU A 19 -6.12 -9.93 23.57
C GLU A 19 -4.94 -10.07 24.56
N SER A 20 -4.84 -9.16 25.53
CA SER A 20 -3.86 -9.28 26.62
C SER A 20 -4.20 -10.43 27.57
N ALA A 21 -5.46 -10.55 28.00
CA ALA A 21 -5.91 -11.60 28.91
C ALA A 21 -5.77 -13.02 28.31
N ARG A 22 -5.80 -13.15 26.98
CA ARG A 22 -5.51 -14.41 26.27
C ARG A 22 -4.06 -14.87 26.40
N LYS A 23 -3.12 -13.97 26.71
CA LYS A 23 -1.70 -14.33 26.90
C LYS A 23 -1.40 -14.83 28.32
N VAL A 24 -2.35 -14.69 29.24
CA VAL A 24 -2.21 -15.13 30.64
C VAL A 24 -2.98 -16.44 30.81
N GLU A 25 -2.29 -17.48 31.27
CA GLU A 25 -2.82 -18.84 31.38
C GLU A 25 -4.16 -18.90 32.14
N SER A 26 -4.23 -18.26 33.31
CA SER A 26 -5.43 -18.28 34.17
C SER A 26 -6.65 -17.58 33.56
N SER A 27 -6.47 -16.58 32.70
CA SER A 27 -7.57 -15.86 32.05
C SER A 27 -7.81 -16.25 30.59
N ASN A 28 -6.98 -17.12 30.02
CA ASN A 28 -7.02 -17.47 28.60
C ASN A 28 -8.38 -18.03 28.18
N GLY A 29 -8.93 -18.97 28.96
CA GLY A 29 -10.20 -19.62 28.65
C GLY A 29 -11.37 -18.65 28.63
N LEU A 30 -11.47 -17.78 29.65
CA LEU A 30 -12.54 -16.78 29.71
C LEU A 30 -12.39 -15.73 28.61
N ALA A 31 -11.18 -15.22 28.38
CA ALA A 31 -10.94 -14.20 27.36
C ALA A 31 -11.24 -14.74 25.94
N THR A 32 -10.91 -16.00 25.66
CA THR A 32 -11.23 -16.66 24.38
C THR A 32 -12.75 -16.80 24.18
N ARG A 33 -13.49 -17.18 25.23
CA ARG A 33 -14.96 -17.26 25.20
C ARG A 33 -15.60 -15.88 24.97
N LEU A 34 -15.13 -14.86 25.67
CA LEU A 34 -15.62 -13.49 25.53
C LEU A 34 -15.35 -12.92 24.14
N GLN A 35 -14.17 -13.18 23.56
CA GLN A 35 -13.87 -12.79 22.19
C GLN A 35 -14.80 -13.49 21.20
N LYS A 36 -15.06 -14.79 21.36
CA LYS A 36 -16.04 -15.50 20.51
C LYS A 36 -17.44 -14.87 20.61
N GLN A 37 -17.89 -14.55 21.83
CA GLN A 37 -19.17 -13.87 22.03
C GLN A 37 -19.21 -12.51 21.33
N GLN A 38 -18.12 -11.73 21.33
CA GLN A 38 -18.05 -10.48 20.58
C GLN A 38 -18.28 -10.67 19.08
N LEU A 39 -17.61 -11.68 18.49
CA LEU A 39 -17.75 -12.00 17.07
C LEU A 39 -19.19 -12.42 16.74
N ASP A 40 -19.83 -13.19 17.63
CA ASP A 40 -21.22 -13.62 17.47
C ASP A 40 -22.20 -12.44 17.59
N VAL A 41 -21.92 -11.47 18.48
CA VAL A 41 -22.69 -10.22 18.59
C VAL A 41 -22.63 -9.43 17.28
N TRP A 42 -21.45 -9.26 16.67
CA TRP A 42 -21.33 -8.58 15.37
C TRP A 42 -22.12 -9.28 14.26
N LYS A 43 -22.13 -10.62 14.24
CA LYS A 43 -22.94 -11.40 13.31
C LYS A 43 -24.44 -11.19 13.54
N GLN A 44 -24.89 -11.19 14.80
CA GLN A 44 -26.30 -10.96 15.16
C GLN A 44 -26.77 -9.55 14.81
N MET A 45 -25.87 -8.56 14.89
CA MET A 45 -26.12 -7.20 14.43
C MET A 45 -26.14 -7.07 12.89
N GLY A 46 -25.81 -8.14 12.16
CA GLY A 46 -25.77 -8.15 10.69
C GLY A 46 -24.61 -7.38 10.09
N LEU A 47 -23.55 -7.11 10.87
CA LEU A 47 -22.38 -6.36 10.39
C LEU A 47 -21.60 -7.17 9.35
N ASP A 48 -21.27 -6.56 8.22
CA ASP A 48 -20.34 -7.17 7.27
C ASP A 48 -18.88 -6.97 7.69
N SER A 49 -17.95 -7.49 6.88
CA SER A 49 -16.52 -7.36 7.21
C SER A 49 -16.01 -5.92 7.15
N ASP A 50 -16.58 -5.06 6.30
CA ASP A 50 -16.19 -3.66 6.15
C ASP A 50 -16.77 -2.81 7.28
N ASP A 51 -17.98 -3.14 7.77
CA ASP A 51 -18.57 -2.58 8.98
C ASP A 51 -17.66 -2.83 10.20
N VAL A 52 -17.20 -4.07 10.40
CA VAL A 52 -16.30 -4.39 11.51
C VAL A 52 -14.93 -3.74 11.32
N PHE A 53 -14.43 -3.61 10.08
CA PHE A 53 -13.18 -2.89 9.81
C PHE A 53 -13.25 -1.43 10.29
N ARG A 54 -14.36 -0.75 9.98
CA ARG A 54 -14.64 0.62 10.41
C ARG A 54 -14.89 0.73 11.92
N LEU A 55 -15.67 -0.19 12.50
CA LEU A 55 -15.94 -0.23 13.93
C LEU A 55 -14.65 -0.30 14.77
N LEU A 56 -13.65 -0.98 14.24
CA LEU A 56 -12.34 -1.13 14.87
C LEU A 56 -11.37 0.02 14.57
N ASN A 57 -11.85 1.07 13.88
CA ASN A 57 -11.07 2.22 13.43
C ASN A 57 -9.78 1.80 12.70
N LEU A 58 -9.85 0.76 11.87
CA LEU A 58 -8.70 0.33 11.07
C LEU A 58 -8.52 1.15 9.79
N ASN A 59 -9.52 1.98 9.46
CA ASN A 59 -9.53 2.89 8.31
C ASN A 59 -9.02 4.31 8.64
N ASP A 60 -8.72 4.63 9.90
CA ASP A 60 -8.31 5.99 10.31
C ASP A 60 -7.30 5.96 11.47
N GLY A 61 -6.32 6.87 11.44
CA GLY A 61 -5.39 7.11 12.56
C GLY A 61 -4.46 5.94 12.93
N VAL A 62 -4.27 4.94 12.06
CA VAL A 62 -3.41 3.78 12.34
C VAL A 62 -2.07 3.87 11.60
N ASP A 63 -0.98 4.03 12.35
CA ASP A 63 0.39 4.09 11.80
C ASP A 63 0.80 2.80 11.06
N ASN A 64 0.44 1.63 11.60
CA ASN A 64 0.62 0.33 10.95
C ASN A 64 -0.53 -0.63 11.28
N ILE A 65 -1.47 -0.75 10.35
CA ILE A 65 -2.66 -1.59 10.46
C ILE A 65 -2.30 -3.04 10.80
N PHE A 66 -1.27 -3.59 10.17
CA PHE A 66 -0.90 -5.00 10.31
C PHE A 66 -0.27 -5.35 11.66
N SER A 67 0.28 -4.36 12.37
CA SER A 67 0.79 -4.53 13.73
C SER A 67 -0.28 -4.28 14.80
N ASN A 68 -1.43 -3.71 14.44
CA ASN A 68 -2.49 -3.41 15.39
C ASN A 68 -3.11 -4.72 15.93
N PRO A 69 -3.18 -4.95 17.25
CA PRO A 69 -3.79 -6.15 17.80
C PRO A 69 -5.22 -6.42 17.31
N VAL A 70 -6.01 -5.36 17.08
CA VAL A 70 -7.39 -5.51 16.61
C VAL A 70 -7.49 -5.93 15.13
N TYR A 71 -6.42 -5.77 14.34
CA TYR A 71 -6.37 -6.29 12.96
C TYR A 71 -6.53 -7.82 12.93
N ARG A 72 -5.92 -8.53 13.88
CA ARG A 72 -6.06 -10.00 13.96
C ARG A 72 -7.49 -10.44 14.27
N ILE A 73 -8.20 -9.64 15.07
CA ILE A 73 -9.59 -9.88 15.46
C ILE A 73 -10.48 -9.67 14.23
N TRP A 74 -10.25 -8.58 13.49
CA TRP A 74 -10.92 -8.32 12.23
C TRP A 74 -10.66 -9.41 11.19
N THR A 75 -9.42 -9.85 10.97
CA THR A 75 -9.14 -10.91 9.99
C THR A 75 -9.83 -12.22 10.35
N LYS A 76 -9.94 -12.53 11.64
CA LYS A 76 -10.72 -13.70 12.09
C LYS A 76 -12.21 -13.54 11.78
N TYR A 77 -12.75 -12.34 11.97
CA TYR A 77 -14.12 -12.05 11.59
C TYR A 77 -14.33 -12.13 10.07
N LEU A 78 -13.39 -11.61 9.28
CA LEU A 78 -13.39 -11.70 7.82
C LEU A 78 -13.42 -13.15 7.34
N ASP A 79 -12.59 -14.04 7.93
CA ASP A 79 -12.57 -15.46 7.59
C ASP A 79 -13.92 -16.13 7.90
N ASP A 80 -14.46 -15.89 9.10
CA ASP A 80 -15.80 -16.36 9.50
C ASP A 80 -16.89 -15.82 8.57
N PHE A 81 -16.84 -14.52 8.23
CA PHE A 81 -17.80 -13.86 7.35
C PHE A 81 -17.77 -14.50 5.95
N ASN A 82 -16.57 -14.68 5.38
CA ASN A 82 -16.37 -15.29 4.06
C ASN A 82 -16.82 -16.76 4.00
N ALA A 83 -16.63 -17.52 5.08
CA ALA A 83 -17.08 -18.90 5.18
C ALA A 83 -18.62 -18.99 5.18
N ASN A 84 -19.28 -18.05 5.86
CA ASN A 84 -20.74 -18.04 5.99
C ASN A 84 -21.47 -17.26 4.87
N ASN A 85 -20.76 -16.44 4.08
CA ASN A 85 -21.33 -15.63 3.01
C ASN A 85 -20.59 -15.82 1.67
N PRO A 86 -20.70 -17.00 1.01
CA PRO A 86 -19.87 -17.32 -0.14
C PRO A 86 -20.01 -16.37 -1.34
N THR A 87 -21.18 -15.75 -1.51
CA THR A 87 -21.49 -14.80 -2.59
C THR A 87 -21.05 -13.37 -2.30
N LYS A 88 -20.69 -13.05 -1.05
CA LYS A 88 -20.29 -11.71 -0.60
C LYS A 88 -18.83 -11.67 -0.14
N LYS A 89 -18.03 -12.67 -0.53
CA LYS A 89 -16.64 -12.78 -0.07
C LYS A 89 -15.85 -11.52 -0.41
N THR A 90 -15.07 -11.05 0.55
CA THR A 90 -14.09 -9.97 0.36
C THR A 90 -12.70 -10.42 0.80
N THR A 91 -11.69 -9.61 0.55
CA THR A 91 -10.31 -9.90 0.94
C THR A 91 -9.74 -8.73 1.71
N VAL A 92 -8.61 -8.97 2.41
CA VAL A 92 -7.87 -7.88 3.05
C VAL A 92 -7.51 -6.79 2.04
N PHE A 93 -7.08 -7.18 0.85
CA PHE A 93 -6.74 -6.25 -0.21
C PHE A 93 -7.95 -5.43 -0.67
N ASP A 94 -9.10 -6.07 -0.90
CA ASP A 94 -10.31 -5.37 -1.37
C ASP A 94 -10.86 -4.41 -0.33
N THR A 95 -10.81 -4.79 0.95
CA THR A 95 -11.20 -3.91 2.06
C THR A 95 -10.26 -2.70 2.15
N LEU A 96 -8.94 -2.90 2.10
CA LEU A 96 -7.99 -1.78 2.12
C LEU A 96 -8.19 -0.86 0.90
N ARG A 97 -8.46 -1.43 -0.27
CA ARG A 97 -8.71 -0.67 -1.51
C ARG A 97 -10.04 0.10 -1.50
N SER A 98 -11.05 -0.35 -0.74
CA SER A 98 -12.32 0.38 -0.58
C SER A 98 -12.19 1.57 0.37
N HIS A 99 -11.24 1.52 1.31
CA HIS A 99 -11.05 2.55 2.34
C HIS A 99 -9.88 3.52 2.10
N PHE A 100 -8.88 3.13 1.31
CA PHE A 100 -7.69 3.94 1.08
C PHE A 100 -7.49 4.22 -0.41
N SER A 101 -7.12 5.46 -0.75
CA SER A 101 -6.64 5.78 -2.09
C SER A 101 -5.32 5.05 -2.39
N ASP A 102 -5.02 4.84 -3.68
CA ASP A 102 -3.83 4.08 -4.11
C ASP A 102 -2.53 4.56 -3.46
N ASN A 103 -2.30 5.87 -3.37
CA ASN A 103 -1.13 6.43 -2.69
C ASN A 103 -1.12 6.17 -1.18
N VAL A 104 -2.25 6.32 -0.48
CA VAL A 104 -2.33 6.12 0.97
C VAL A 104 -2.10 4.64 1.30
N MET A 105 -2.76 3.74 0.56
CA MET A 105 -2.55 2.30 0.69
C MET A 105 -1.09 1.93 0.42
N SER A 106 -0.47 2.47 -0.64
CA SER A 106 0.93 2.21 -0.96
C SER A 106 1.87 2.66 0.16
N GLN A 107 1.64 3.85 0.74
CA GLN A 107 2.42 4.38 1.86
C GLN A 107 2.31 3.52 3.11
N LEU A 108 1.10 3.08 3.46
CA LEU A 108 0.87 2.14 4.58
C LEU A 108 1.62 0.83 4.37
N LEU A 109 1.60 0.28 3.16
CA LEU A 109 2.31 -0.96 2.81
C LEU A 109 3.83 -0.78 2.87
N ILE A 110 4.36 0.34 2.36
CA ILE A 110 5.78 0.67 2.47
C ILE A 110 6.22 0.77 3.93
N ALA A 111 5.42 1.41 4.79
CA ALA A 111 5.72 1.51 6.22
C ALA A 111 5.72 0.12 6.88
N ALA A 112 4.71 -0.70 6.58
CA ALA A 112 4.61 -2.06 7.10
C ALA A 112 5.71 -3.01 6.58
N GLN A 113 6.24 -2.77 5.38
CA GLN A 113 7.40 -3.51 4.84
C GLN A 113 8.69 -3.28 5.63
N LYS A 114 8.82 -2.15 6.33
CA LYS A 114 10.01 -1.84 7.15
C LYS A 114 10.02 -2.57 8.49
N ASN A 115 8.90 -3.11 8.94
CA ASN A 115 8.81 -3.86 10.17
C ASN A 115 8.87 -5.37 9.85
N PRO A 116 9.87 -6.12 10.36
CA PRO A 116 10.03 -7.55 10.09
C PRO A 116 8.77 -8.39 10.39
N SER A 117 7.99 -7.99 11.40
CA SER A 117 6.77 -8.71 11.78
C SER A 117 5.61 -8.56 10.77
N THR A 118 5.62 -7.50 9.95
CA THR A 118 4.57 -7.18 8.98
C THR A 118 5.04 -7.21 7.53
N GLU A 119 6.34 -7.40 7.30
CA GLU A 119 6.95 -7.36 5.97
C GLU A 119 6.29 -8.31 4.98
N LYS A 120 6.09 -9.57 5.39
CA LYS A 120 5.55 -10.62 4.51
C LYS A 120 4.13 -10.32 4.06
N ILE A 121 3.26 -9.89 4.98
CA ILE A 121 1.86 -9.59 4.64
C ILE A 121 1.75 -8.31 3.81
N ALA A 122 2.53 -7.28 4.15
CA ALA A 122 2.57 -6.03 3.39
C ALA A 122 3.07 -6.24 1.97
N SER A 123 4.13 -7.05 1.78
CA SER A 123 4.65 -7.39 0.45
C SER A 123 3.66 -8.18 -0.39
N LYS A 124 2.90 -9.10 0.23
CA LYS A 124 1.83 -9.83 -0.46
C LYS A 124 0.74 -8.89 -0.96
N ILE A 125 0.28 -7.96 -0.12
CA ILE A 125 -0.77 -7.00 -0.47
C ILE A 125 -0.27 -5.98 -1.50
N GLN A 126 0.98 -5.52 -1.41
CA GLN A 126 1.58 -4.65 -2.43
C GLN A 126 1.67 -5.37 -3.78
N ALA A 127 2.00 -6.67 -3.81
CA ALA A 127 1.96 -7.45 -5.05
C ALA A 127 0.55 -7.52 -5.65
N GLN A 128 -0.50 -7.64 -4.81
CA GLN A 128 -1.89 -7.58 -5.28
C GLN A 128 -2.25 -6.20 -5.84
N GLN A 129 -1.78 -5.11 -5.20
CA GLN A 129 -1.97 -3.74 -5.70
C GLN A 129 -1.38 -3.58 -7.10
N LEU A 130 -0.12 -4.02 -7.29
CA LEU A 130 0.55 -4.00 -8.59
C LEU A 130 -0.21 -4.84 -9.62
N LYS A 131 -0.64 -6.05 -9.24
CA LYS A 131 -1.39 -6.94 -10.14
C LYS A 131 -2.70 -6.30 -10.60
N VAL A 132 -3.45 -5.63 -9.72
CA VAL A 132 -4.70 -4.97 -10.12
C VAL A 132 -4.46 -3.85 -11.13
N TRP A 133 -3.40 -3.07 -10.97
CA TRP A 133 -3.05 -2.07 -11.99
C TRP A 133 -2.66 -2.72 -13.32
N LEU A 134 -1.92 -3.84 -13.30
CA LEU A 134 -1.56 -4.60 -14.51
C LEU A 134 -2.80 -5.18 -15.21
N ASP A 135 -3.68 -5.85 -14.46
CA ASP A 135 -4.92 -6.44 -14.96
C ASP A 135 -5.83 -5.38 -15.60
N ARG A 136 -5.84 -4.16 -15.04
CA ARG A 136 -6.56 -2.99 -15.57
C ARG A 136 -5.82 -2.28 -16.71
N LYS A 137 -4.63 -2.74 -17.07
CA LYS A 137 -3.75 -2.14 -18.09
C LYS A 137 -3.45 -0.67 -17.80
N GLU A 138 -3.31 -0.31 -16.52
CA GLU A 138 -3.01 1.05 -16.12
C GLU A 138 -1.67 1.50 -16.71
N LEU A 139 -1.66 2.61 -17.44
CA LEU A 139 -0.40 3.11 -18.00
C LEU A 139 0.55 3.50 -16.85
N PRO A 140 1.87 3.24 -16.97
CA PRO A 140 2.82 3.63 -15.93
C PRO A 140 2.77 5.12 -15.58
N ASP A 141 2.52 6.01 -16.54
CA ASP A 141 2.33 7.45 -16.26
C ASP A 141 1.07 7.73 -15.43
N ARG A 142 0.00 6.94 -15.57
CA ARG A 142 -1.19 7.04 -14.71
C ARG A 142 -0.88 6.54 -13.30
N VAL A 143 -0.18 5.41 -13.16
CA VAL A 143 0.24 4.90 -11.85
C VAL A 143 1.19 5.88 -11.14
N PHE A 144 2.03 6.60 -11.88
CA PHE A 144 2.89 7.65 -11.34
C PHE A 144 2.07 8.74 -10.61
N LYS A 145 0.94 9.15 -11.21
CA LYS A 145 -0.01 10.10 -10.62
C LYS A 145 -0.86 9.50 -9.50
N LEU A 146 -1.31 8.24 -9.64
CA LEU A 146 -2.07 7.54 -8.59
C LEU A 146 -1.26 7.44 -7.30
N LEU A 147 0.05 7.23 -7.42
CA LEU A 147 1.01 7.24 -6.33
C LEU A 147 1.47 8.65 -5.93
N GLN A 148 1.00 9.70 -6.61
CA GLN A 148 1.36 11.10 -6.36
C GLN A 148 2.87 11.36 -6.40
N VAL A 149 3.61 10.63 -7.24
CA VAL A 149 5.07 10.80 -7.41
C VAL A 149 5.37 12.05 -8.26
N ASP A 150 4.37 12.56 -8.98
CA ASP A 150 4.40 13.78 -9.79
C ASP A 150 4.33 15.09 -8.98
N LYS A 151 4.09 15.02 -7.67
CA LYS A 151 3.88 16.22 -6.84
C LYS A 151 5.16 16.92 -6.35
N GLY A 152 6.34 16.36 -6.58
CA GLY A 152 7.57 16.89 -6.00
C GLY A 152 8.82 16.49 -6.76
N LEU A 153 9.40 17.44 -7.50
CA LEU A 153 10.66 17.23 -8.21
C LEU A 153 11.85 17.13 -7.25
N ASP A 154 11.91 18.01 -6.25
CA ASP A 154 13.08 18.14 -5.37
C ASP A 154 13.34 16.89 -4.52
N ASN A 155 12.28 16.18 -4.12
CA ASN A 155 12.36 14.95 -3.33
C ASN A 155 12.09 13.68 -4.16
N LEU A 156 11.98 13.79 -5.49
CA LEU A 156 11.57 12.70 -6.40
C LEU A 156 12.40 11.43 -6.18
N LEU A 157 13.73 11.54 -6.19
CA LEU A 157 14.63 10.38 -6.06
C LEU A 157 14.67 9.78 -4.65
N THR A 158 14.13 10.50 -3.66
CA THR A 158 14.01 10.03 -2.28
C THR A 158 12.58 9.62 -1.92
N ASN A 159 11.61 9.85 -2.81
CA ASN A 159 10.23 9.50 -2.61
C ASN A 159 10.11 7.96 -2.56
N PRO A 160 9.66 7.37 -1.44
CA PRO A 160 9.58 5.92 -1.33
C PRO A 160 8.57 5.28 -2.30
N GLN A 161 7.59 6.04 -2.79
CA GLN A 161 6.65 5.52 -3.80
C GLN A 161 7.28 5.39 -5.19
N LEU A 162 8.44 6.02 -5.43
CA LEU A 162 9.17 5.85 -6.70
C LEU A 162 9.63 4.39 -6.90
N SER A 163 9.99 3.68 -5.84
CA SER A 163 10.39 2.26 -5.96
C SER A 163 9.20 1.37 -6.31
N VAL A 164 8.02 1.64 -5.76
CA VAL A 164 6.77 0.95 -6.08
C VAL A 164 6.39 1.19 -7.53
N TRP A 165 6.43 2.46 -7.97
CA TRP A 165 6.21 2.82 -9.36
C TRP A 165 7.21 2.15 -10.31
N PHE A 166 8.51 2.15 -9.98
CA PHE A 166 9.53 1.54 -10.81
C PHE A 166 9.32 0.03 -10.97
N LYS A 167 8.97 -0.66 -9.88
CA LYS A 167 8.61 -2.08 -9.92
C LYS A 167 7.39 -2.31 -10.81
N TYR A 168 6.37 -1.47 -10.70
CA TYR A 168 5.19 -1.53 -11.58
C TYR A 168 5.55 -1.32 -13.05
N ALA A 169 6.28 -0.25 -13.39
CA ALA A 169 6.69 0.08 -14.74
C ALA A 169 7.54 -1.03 -15.37
N THR A 170 8.41 -1.66 -14.58
CA THR A 170 9.21 -2.82 -15.00
C THR A 170 8.31 -4.00 -15.35
N ASN A 171 7.35 -4.35 -14.48
CA ASN A 171 6.41 -5.44 -14.75
C ASN A 171 5.52 -5.14 -15.97
N TYR A 172 5.04 -3.91 -16.09
CA TYR A 172 4.24 -3.48 -17.23
C TYR A 172 5.00 -3.64 -18.55
N LYS A 173 6.29 -3.26 -18.58
CA LYS A 173 7.15 -3.45 -19.75
C LYS A 173 7.36 -4.93 -20.09
N LEU A 174 7.50 -5.79 -19.08
CA LEU A 174 7.65 -7.24 -19.29
C LEU A 174 6.38 -7.84 -19.93
N GLU A 175 5.19 -7.39 -19.52
CA GLU A 175 3.91 -7.82 -20.11
C GLU A 175 3.58 -7.14 -21.44
N ASN A 176 4.25 -6.02 -21.75
CA ASN A 176 4.02 -5.22 -22.97
C ASN A 176 5.36 -4.88 -23.66
N PRO A 177 6.09 -5.85 -24.27
CA PRO A 177 7.47 -5.64 -24.73
C PRO A 177 7.67 -4.54 -25.78
N PHE A 178 6.62 -4.24 -26.55
CA PHE A 178 6.63 -3.21 -27.59
C PHE A 178 6.24 -1.82 -27.08
N THR A 179 5.96 -1.66 -25.78
CA THR A 179 5.62 -0.35 -25.23
C THR A 179 6.80 0.59 -25.31
N THR A 180 6.56 1.78 -25.86
CA THR A 180 7.50 2.91 -25.82
C THR A 180 7.34 3.73 -24.54
N GLN A 181 6.31 3.42 -23.73
CA GLN A 181 6.07 4.09 -22.46
C GLN A 181 7.04 3.60 -21.37
N ALA A 182 7.15 4.41 -20.31
CA ALA A 182 7.66 3.98 -19.00
C ALA A 182 9.17 3.78 -18.85
N THR A 183 10.00 4.48 -19.63
CA THR A 183 11.36 4.72 -19.11
C THR A 183 11.27 5.72 -17.96
N MET A 184 11.99 5.47 -16.85
CA MET A 184 11.99 6.37 -15.70
C MET A 184 12.29 7.81 -16.10
N ILE A 185 13.28 8.01 -16.98
CA ILE A 185 13.63 9.35 -17.45
C ILE A 185 12.56 9.94 -18.38
N GLY A 186 11.92 9.13 -19.22
CA GLY A 186 10.80 9.55 -20.07
C GLY A 186 9.65 10.10 -19.24
N THR A 187 9.19 9.35 -18.23
CA THR A 187 8.13 9.79 -17.33
C THR A 187 8.52 11.07 -16.59
N PHE A 188 9.73 11.16 -16.04
CA PHE A 188 10.17 12.38 -15.34
C PHE A 188 10.15 13.61 -16.25
N THR A 189 10.66 13.47 -17.47
CA THR A 189 10.74 14.57 -18.43
C THR A 189 9.39 14.98 -18.99
N THR A 190 8.45 14.03 -19.15
CA THR A 190 7.05 14.33 -19.50
C THR A 190 6.36 15.16 -18.42
N HIS A 191 6.62 14.87 -17.14
CA HIS A 191 5.95 15.55 -16.02
C HIS A 191 6.62 16.87 -15.60
N TYR A 192 7.95 16.96 -15.69
CA TYR A 192 8.72 18.07 -15.12
C TYR A 192 9.51 18.87 -16.17
N GLY A 193 9.66 18.36 -17.39
CA GLY A 193 10.47 18.96 -18.45
C GLY A 193 11.97 18.62 -18.35
N ASP A 194 12.63 18.48 -19.50
CA ASP A 194 14.03 18.05 -19.59
C ASP A 194 14.99 18.93 -18.77
N LYS A 195 14.83 20.26 -18.83
CA LYS A 195 15.71 21.22 -18.14
C LYS A 195 15.60 21.11 -16.61
N ALA A 196 14.38 20.97 -16.09
CA ALA A 196 14.16 20.88 -14.65
C ALA A 196 14.69 19.55 -14.10
N VAL A 197 14.43 18.45 -14.82
CA VAL A 197 14.97 17.13 -14.49
C VAL A 197 16.49 17.13 -14.49
N LEU A 198 17.14 17.69 -15.51
CA LEU A 198 18.60 17.78 -15.57
C LEU A 198 19.18 18.55 -14.37
N LYS A 199 18.57 19.69 -14.00
CA LYS A 199 18.99 20.47 -12.83
C LYS A 199 18.87 19.65 -11.55
N MET A 200 17.72 19.00 -11.34
CA MET A 200 17.48 18.14 -10.17
C MET A 200 18.51 16.99 -10.10
N LEU A 201 18.78 16.30 -11.21
CA LEU A 201 19.76 15.21 -11.25
C LEU A 201 21.17 15.66 -10.89
N ARG A 202 21.59 16.84 -11.35
CA ARG A 202 22.90 17.42 -11.02
C ARG A 202 23.05 17.72 -9.54
N GLU A 203 22.00 18.23 -8.90
CA GLU A 203 22.00 18.43 -7.44
C GLU A 203 21.98 17.09 -6.69
N ALA A 204 21.15 16.14 -7.13
CA ALA A 204 21.07 14.82 -6.53
C ALA A 204 22.38 14.01 -6.65
N LYS A 205 23.24 14.31 -7.62
CA LYS A 205 24.60 13.73 -7.72
C LYS A 205 25.54 14.16 -6.61
N LYS A 206 25.29 15.31 -5.98
CA LYS A 206 26.10 15.81 -4.85
C LYS A 206 25.77 15.09 -3.55
N VAL A 207 24.59 14.47 -3.45
CA VAL A 207 24.13 13.75 -2.26
C VAL A 207 24.51 12.27 -2.37
N PRO A 208 25.28 11.70 -1.42
CA PRO A 208 25.75 10.31 -1.49
C PRO A 208 24.62 9.28 -1.70
N ARG A 209 23.49 9.46 -1.02
CA ARG A 209 22.32 8.56 -1.08
C ARG A 209 21.70 8.46 -2.47
N THR A 210 21.70 9.53 -3.27
CA THR A 210 21.06 9.59 -4.60
C THR A 210 22.07 9.58 -5.75
N LYS A 211 23.37 9.69 -5.45
CA LYS A 211 24.42 9.90 -6.44
C LYS A 211 24.42 8.88 -7.57
N LYS A 212 24.31 7.60 -7.25
CA LYS A 212 24.32 6.51 -8.25
C LYS A 212 23.12 6.63 -9.20
N LEU A 213 21.90 6.60 -8.64
CA LEU A 213 20.67 6.71 -9.41
C LEU A 213 20.62 8.00 -10.25
N ALA A 214 21.05 9.13 -9.68
CA ALA A 214 21.07 10.40 -10.39
C ALA A 214 22.08 10.41 -11.56
N THR A 215 23.22 9.72 -11.41
CA THR A 215 24.20 9.56 -12.50
C THR A 215 23.64 8.71 -13.64
N ASP A 216 23.02 7.58 -13.31
CA ASP A 216 22.41 6.68 -14.30
C ASP A 216 21.28 7.38 -15.08
N LEU A 217 20.44 8.15 -14.37
CA LEU A 217 19.35 8.92 -14.98
C LEU A 217 19.85 10.10 -15.82
N GLU A 218 20.93 10.78 -15.42
CA GLU A 218 21.52 11.85 -16.24
C GLU A 218 22.08 11.28 -17.55
N ALA A 219 22.76 10.13 -17.50
CA ALA A 219 23.23 9.44 -18.69
C ALA A 219 22.05 9.01 -19.60
N ALA A 220 20.97 8.48 -19.01
CA ALA A 220 19.77 8.13 -19.75
C ALA A 220 19.11 9.35 -20.43
N LEU A 221 19.10 10.51 -19.76
CA LEU A 221 18.58 11.77 -20.31
C LEU A 221 19.41 12.23 -21.51
N ILE A 222 20.74 12.24 -21.38
CA ILE A 222 21.64 12.63 -22.46
C ILE A 222 21.46 11.72 -23.68
N ASN A 223 21.35 10.41 -23.45
CA ASN A 223 21.09 9.44 -24.52
C ASN A 223 19.74 9.69 -25.22
N LYS A 224 18.67 9.94 -24.45
CA LYS A 224 17.35 10.31 -24.97
C LYS A 224 17.43 11.55 -25.87
N LEU A 225 18.07 12.62 -25.40
CA LEU A 225 18.21 13.88 -26.14
C LEU A 225 19.04 13.70 -27.42
N ARG A 226 20.09 12.87 -27.37
CA ARG A 226 20.90 12.54 -28.55
C ARG A 226 20.06 11.85 -29.63
N LEU A 227 19.28 10.84 -29.25
CA LEU A 227 18.41 10.11 -30.17
C LEU A 227 17.39 11.04 -30.86
N ILE A 228 16.74 11.93 -30.11
CA ILE A 228 15.78 12.90 -30.67
C ILE A 228 16.45 13.82 -31.69
N ARG A 229 17.63 14.35 -31.37
CA ARG A 229 18.39 15.22 -32.27
C ARG A 229 18.79 14.49 -33.56
N ASP A 230 19.26 13.25 -33.44
CA ASP A 230 19.73 12.49 -34.59
C ASP A 230 18.55 12.07 -35.49
N SER A 231 17.36 11.78 -34.92
CA SER A 231 16.12 11.57 -35.69
C SER A 231 15.66 12.81 -36.44
N ASN A 232 15.70 13.99 -35.82
CA ASN A 232 15.28 15.25 -36.46
C ASN A 232 16.20 15.71 -37.60
N LYS A 233 17.42 15.17 -37.71
CA LYS A 233 18.34 15.44 -38.82
C LYS A 233 18.12 14.53 -40.03
N ALA A 234 17.39 13.42 -39.85
CA ALA A 234 17.17 12.39 -40.87
C ALA A 234 15.84 12.55 -41.62
N THR A 235 15.00 13.49 -41.18
CA THR A 235 13.72 13.93 -41.77
C THR A 235 13.88 15.28 -42.43
#